data_AF-A0A1L9BP17-F1
#
_entry.id   AF-A0A1L9BP17-F1
#
_cell.length_a   1.000
_cell.length_b   1.000
_cell.length_c   1.000
_cell.angle_alpha   90.00
_cell.angle_beta   90.00
_cell.angle_gamma   90.00
#
_symmetry.space_group_name_H-M   'P 1'
#
loop_
_entity.id
_entity.type
_entity.pdbx_description
1 polymer ?
#
loop_
_entity_poly.entity_id
_entity_poly.type
_entity_poly.pdbx_seq_one_letter_code
_entity_poly.pdbx_strand_id
1 'polypeptide(L)'
;MNEDARWAFINALDNELLKDSATMSEWCAFIVRDCDYAFVGGANLATVVTATAAIETYLRAEYATGNRIRLVDLIDLAPIQQELRDDIHKLRKYRNTWVHVATPEDDEEILMNLKAYEEQLEEWAKLAQRTLRRTIYENQWV
;
A
#
# COMPACT_ATOMS: atom_id res chain seq x y z
N MET A 1 10.62 -8.81 -11.12
CA MET A 1 11.10 -9.88 -10.19
C MET A 1 10.28 -11.16 -10.33
N ASN A 2 10.84 -12.35 -10.04
CA ASN A 2 10.07 -13.60 -9.96
C ASN A 2 9.35 -13.75 -8.59
N GLU A 3 8.48 -14.74 -8.45
CA GLU A 3 7.66 -14.96 -7.24
C GLU A 3 8.53 -15.16 -5.98
N ASP A 4 9.55 -16.02 -6.04
CA ASP A 4 10.44 -16.30 -4.90
C ASP A 4 11.16 -15.03 -4.42
N ALA A 5 11.65 -14.21 -5.33
CA ALA A 5 12.31 -12.95 -4.99
C ALA A 5 11.32 -11.93 -4.38
N ARG A 6 10.06 -11.95 -4.80
CA ARG A 6 9.01 -11.09 -4.26
C ARG A 6 8.60 -11.53 -2.85
N TRP A 7 8.51 -12.83 -2.59
CA TRP A 7 8.35 -13.35 -1.23
C TRP A 7 9.54 -12.99 -0.34
N ALA A 8 10.76 -13.18 -0.83
CA ALA A 8 11.97 -12.82 -0.10
C ALA A 8 12.01 -11.32 0.24
N PHE A 9 11.50 -10.46 -0.66
CA PHE A 9 11.38 -9.03 -0.42
C PHE A 9 10.41 -8.72 0.73
N ILE A 10 9.23 -9.35 0.76
CA ILE A 10 8.28 -9.20 1.87
C ILE A 10 8.92 -9.67 3.19
N ASN A 11 9.53 -10.86 3.20
CA ASN A 11 10.16 -11.40 4.40
C ASN A 11 11.30 -10.49 4.91
N ALA A 12 12.06 -9.87 3.99
CA ALA A 12 13.09 -8.91 4.37
C ALA A 12 12.50 -7.66 5.03
N LEU A 13 11.37 -7.14 4.54
CA LEU A 13 10.66 -6.03 5.16
C LEU A 13 10.14 -6.41 6.55
N ASP A 14 9.56 -7.59 6.71
CA ASP A 14 9.01 -8.03 7.98
C ASP A 14 10.14 -8.20 9.02
N ASN A 15 11.28 -8.80 8.63
CA ASN A 15 12.47 -8.89 9.49
C ASN A 15 13.08 -7.52 9.86
N GLU A 16 12.99 -6.53 8.96
CA GLU A 16 13.51 -5.18 9.19
C GLU A 16 12.58 -4.36 10.12
N LEU A 17 11.27 -4.46 9.91
CA LEU A 17 10.30 -3.51 10.44
C LEU A 17 9.53 -4.06 11.66
N LEU A 18 9.30 -5.37 11.76
CA LEU A 18 8.67 -5.99 12.92
C LEU A 18 9.73 -6.32 13.98
N LYS A 19 9.72 -5.56 15.07
CA LYS A 19 10.67 -5.69 16.19
C LYS A 19 10.22 -6.70 17.24
N ASP A 20 8.91 -6.75 17.50
CA ASP A 20 8.31 -7.71 18.42
C ASP A 20 6.92 -8.12 17.91
N SER A 21 5.85 -7.59 18.49
CA SER A 21 4.48 -7.90 18.08
C SER A 21 3.74 -6.67 17.59
N ALA A 22 2.93 -6.87 16.56
CA ALA A 22 2.01 -5.87 16.04
C ALA A 22 0.59 -6.44 16.05
N THR A 23 -0.36 -5.59 16.41
CA THR A 23 -1.79 -5.94 16.39
C THR A 23 -2.50 -5.16 15.30
N MET A 24 -3.42 -5.82 14.61
CA MET A 24 -4.33 -5.18 13.65
C MET A 24 -5.67 -5.90 13.66
N SER A 25 -6.71 -5.22 13.18
CA SER A 25 -8.01 -5.87 12.97
C SER A 25 -7.93 -7.00 11.94
N GLU A 26 -8.75 -8.04 12.10
CA GLU A 26 -8.81 -9.17 11.15
C GLU A 26 -9.20 -8.72 9.73
N TRP A 27 -10.01 -7.67 9.61
CA TRP A 27 -10.31 -7.03 8.32
C TRP A 27 -9.05 -6.51 7.64
N CYS A 28 -8.16 -5.86 8.40
CA CYS A 28 -6.88 -5.39 7.88
C CYS A 28 -5.97 -6.58 7.51
N ALA A 29 -5.85 -7.58 8.38
CA ALA A 29 -5.02 -8.76 8.14
C ALA A 29 -5.40 -9.49 6.84
N PHE A 30 -6.71 -9.63 6.58
CA PHE A 30 -7.23 -10.24 5.36
C PHE A 30 -6.78 -9.46 4.11
N ILE A 31 -6.89 -8.13 4.12
CA ILE A 31 -6.51 -7.29 2.97
C ILE A 31 -4.99 -7.25 2.79
N VAL A 32 -4.21 -7.26 3.88
CA VAL A 32 -2.74 -7.37 3.83
C VAL A 32 -2.33 -8.65 3.11
N ARG A 33 -2.94 -9.78 3.47
CA ARG A 33 -2.64 -11.07 2.82
C ARG A 33 -2.95 -11.04 1.31
N ASP A 34 -4.08 -10.47 0.91
CA ASP A 34 -4.43 -10.35 -0.52
C ASP A 34 -3.50 -9.38 -1.26
N CYS A 35 -3.03 -8.32 -0.59
CA CYS A 35 -2.01 -7.42 -1.11
C CYS A 35 -0.70 -8.18 -1.40
N ASP A 36 -0.32 -9.08 -0.50
CA ASP A 36 0.90 -9.88 -0.62
C ASP A 36 0.80 -10.87 -1.77
N TYR A 37 -0.32 -11.56 -1.92
CA TYR A 37 -0.55 -12.43 -3.07
C TYR A 37 -0.53 -11.66 -4.38
N ALA A 38 -1.14 -10.47 -4.44
CA ALA A 38 -1.07 -9.61 -5.62
C ALA A 38 0.38 -9.23 -5.95
N PHE A 39 1.17 -8.86 -4.94
CA PHE A 39 2.57 -8.50 -5.15
C PHE A 39 3.40 -9.67 -5.63
N VAL A 40 3.29 -10.82 -4.97
CA VAL A 40 4.06 -12.03 -5.31
C VAL A 40 3.72 -12.49 -6.73
N GLY A 41 2.44 -12.52 -7.08
CA GLY A 41 1.98 -12.87 -8.43
C GLY A 41 2.29 -11.84 -9.52
N GLY A 42 2.99 -10.74 -9.20
CA GLY A 42 3.39 -9.73 -10.16
C GLY A 42 2.28 -8.76 -10.59
N ALA A 43 1.11 -8.79 -9.93
CA ALA A 43 0.00 -7.89 -10.18
C ALA A 43 0.26 -6.51 -9.55
N ASN A 44 1.28 -5.80 -10.05
CA ASN A 44 1.84 -4.59 -9.43
C ASN A 44 0.80 -3.48 -9.18
N LEU A 45 -0.11 -3.21 -10.13
CA LEU A 45 -1.18 -2.22 -9.93
C LEU A 45 -2.17 -2.67 -8.85
N ALA A 46 -2.53 -3.95 -8.83
CA ALA A 46 -3.39 -4.51 -7.79
C ALA A 46 -2.72 -4.38 -6.41
N THR A 47 -1.41 -4.61 -6.30
CA THR A 47 -0.65 -4.34 -5.07
C THR A 47 -0.80 -2.91 -4.59
N VAL A 48 -0.63 -1.92 -5.47
CA VAL A 48 -0.75 -0.49 -5.12
C VAL A 48 -2.16 -0.17 -4.59
N VAL A 49 -3.20 -0.67 -5.26
CA VAL A 49 -4.59 -0.44 -4.88
C VAL A 49 -4.90 -1.13 -3.54
N THR A 50 -4.57 -2.41 -3.40
CA THR A 50 -4.86 -3.20 -2.21
C THR A 50 -4.04 -2.74 -1.00
N ALA A 51 -2.79 -2.34 -1.18
CA ALA A 51 -1.97 -1.74 -0.12
C ALA A 51 -2.61 -0.45 0.42
N THR A 52 -3.11 0.41 -0.49
CA THR A 52 -3.81 1.64 -0.10
C THR A 52 -5.09 1.32 0.70
N ALA A 53 -5.83 0.28 0.31
CA ALA A 53 -7.03 -0.17 1.04
C ALA A 53 -6.71 -0.79 2.41
N ALA A 54 -5.62 -1.56 2.53
CA ALA A 54 -5.14 -2.10 3.80
C ALA A 54 -4.72 -0.97 4.75
N ILE A 55 -3.95 0.02 4.25
CA ILE A 55 -3.57 1.22 5.00
C ILE A 55 -4.82 1.98 5.48
N GLU A 56 -5.79 2.22 4.61
CA GLU A 56 -7.05 2.87 4.99
C GLU A 56 -7.77 2.11 6.09
N THR A 57 -7.82 0.77 5.98
CA THR A 57 -8.49 -0.11 6.95
C THR A 57 -7.78 -0.10 8.30
N TYR A 58 -6.44 -0.14 8.30
CA TYR A 58 -5.62 0.00 9.51
C TYR A 58 -5.89 1.35 10.20
N LEU A 59 -5.68 2.47 9.49
CA LEU A 59 -5.88 3.81 10.05
C LEU A 59 -7.31 4.01 10.57
N ARG A 60 -8.30 3.40 9.90
CA ARG A 60 -9.69 3.45 10.35
C ARG A 60 -9.91 2.68 11.65
N ALA A 61 -9.35 1.48 11.74
CA ALA A 61 -9.46 0.66 12.95
C ALA A 61 -8.80 1.35 14.15
N GLU A 62 -7.62 1.93 13.95
CA GLU A 62 -6.83 2.52 15.03
C GLU A 62 -7.30 3.94 15.42
N TYR A 63 -7.71 4.77 14.46
CA TYR A 63 -7.86 6.21 14.71
C TYR A 63 -9.23 6.81 14.38
N ALA A 64 -10.09 6.14 13.61
CA ALA A 64 -11.34 6.77 13.15
C ALA A 64 -12.49 6.74 14.16
N THR A 65 -12.36 6.03 15.28
CA THR A 65 -13.38 5.91 16.35
C THR A 65 -14.82 5.65 15.83
N GLY A 66 -14.95 4.89 14.74
CA GLY A 66 -16.25 4.54 14.13
C GLY A 66 -16.83 5.59 13.16
N ASN A 67 -16.14 6.70 12.92
CA ASN A 67 -16.59 7.75 12.01
C ASN A 67 -16.21 7.44 10.55
N ARG A 68 -17.09 7.82 9.62
CA ARG A 68 -16.81 7.77 8.19
C ARG A 68 -15.96 8.97 7.79
N ILE A 69 -14.65 8.75 7.70
CA ILE A 69 -13.64 9.77 7.38
C ILE A 69 -13.00 9.42 6.03
N ARG A 70 -12.69 10.44 5.21
CA ARG A 70 -12.00 10.22 3.92
C ARG A 70 -10.56 9.79 4.18
N LEU A 71 -9.97 8.98 3.28
CA LEU A 71 -8.58 8.53 3.42
C LEU A 71 -7.59 9.69 3.62
N VAL A 72 -7.76 10.82 2.91
CA VAL A 72 -6.88 11.99 3.11
C VAL A 72 -6.92 12.49 4.55
N ASP A 73 -8.12 12.66 5.12
CA ASP A 73 -8.27 13.17 6.47
C ASP A 73 -7.80 12.12 7.51
N LEU A 74 -7.97 10.81 7.23
CA LEU A 74 -7.41 9.74 8.07
C LEU A 74 -5.89 9.82 8.17
N ILE A 75 -5.22 10.03 7.04
CA ILE A 75 -3.75 10.14 6.99
C ILE A 75 -3.27 11.38 7.76
N ASP A 76 -3.98 12.49 7.59
CA ASP A 76 -3.62 13.78 8.21
C ASP A 76 -3.80 13.74 9.74
N LEU A 77 -4.83 13.04 10.23
CA LEU A 77 -5.16 12.95 11.65
C LEU A 77 -4.39 11.83 12.38
N ALA A 78 -3.83 10.85 11.65
CA ALA A 78 -3.12 9.73 12.27
C ALA A 78 -1.86 10.21 13.01
N PRO A 79 -1.63 9.76 14.26
CA PRO A 79 -0.48 10.11 15.09
C PRO A 79 0.83 9.42 14.65
N ILE A 80 1.01 9.22 13.34
CA ILE A 80 2.17 8.55 12.74
C ILE A 80 3.30 9.53 12.42
N GLN A 81 4.51 9.00 12.22
CA GLN A 81 5.68 9.78 11.82
C GLN A 81 5.46 10.51 10.48
N GLN A 82 5.97 11.75 10.37
CA GLN A 82 5.78 12.60 9.19
C GLN A 82 6.26 11.94 7.89
N GLU A 83 7.40 11.26 7.92
CA GLU A 83 7.93 10.57 6.73
C GLU A 83 6.97 9.48 6.24
N LEU A 84 6.41 8.68 7.16
CA LEU A 84 5.41 7.67 6.80
C LEU A 84 4.13 8.31 6.26
N ARG A 85 3.68 9.42 6.87
CA ARG A 85 2.53 10.20 6.38
C ARG A 85 2.76 10.66 4.93
N ASP A 86 3.94 11.18 4.63
CA ASP A 86 4.31 11.66 3.29
C ASP A 86 4.31 10.51 2.27
N ASP A 87 4.83 9.34 2.65
CA ASP A 87 4.84 8.17 1.78
C ASP A 87 3.43 7.63 1.52
N ILE A 88 2.55 7.60 2.52
CA ILE A 88 1.15 7.22 2.34
C ILE A 88 0.43 8.23 1.41
N HIS A 89 0.70 9.53 1.55
CA HIS A 89 0.16 10.54 0.62
C HIS A 89 0.65 10.36 -0.81
N LYS A 90 1.94 10.07 -1.00
CA LYS A 90 2.51 9.78 -2.34
C LYS A 90 1.80 8.56 -2.95
N LEU A 91 1.66 7.48 -2.19
CA LEU A 91 0.99 6.26 -2.65
C LEU A 91 -0.48 6.52 -3.01
N ARG A 92 -1.22 7.26 -2.17
CA ARG A 92 -2.61 7.66 -2.46
C ARG A 92 -2.70 8.45 -3.76
N LYS A 93 -1.83 9.45 -3.94
CA LYS A 93 -1.83 10.29 -5.15
C LYS A 93 -1.51 9.47 -6.40
N TYR A 94 -0.54 8.55 -6.31
CA TYR A 94 -0.21 7.65 -7.41
C TYR A 94 -1.35 6.69 -7.74
N ARG A 95 -1.97 6.05 -6.74
CA ARG A 95 -3.17 5.23 -6.96
C ARG A 95 -4.26 6.00 -7.69
N ASN A 96 -4.46 7.27 -7.33
CA ASN A 96 -5.46 8.11 -7.96
C ASN A 96 -5.19 8.38 -9.44
N THR A 97 -3.93 8.39 -9.91
CA THR A 97 -3.65 8.55 -11.36
C THR A 97 -4.15 7.36 -12.17
N TRP A 98 -4.22 6.17 -11.57
CA TRP A 98 -4.74 4.97 -12.21
C TRP A 98 -6.26 4.79 -12.06
N VAL A 99 -6.84 5.27 -10.96
CA VAL A 99 -8.26 5.05 -10.63
C VAL A 99 -9.16 6.23 -11.04
N HIS A 100 -8.61 7.44 -11.13
CA HIS A 100 -9.34 8.65 -11.46
C HIS A 100 -8.85 9.27 -12.77
N VAL A 101 -8.72 8.44 -13.82
CA VAL A 101 -8.42 8.87 -15.17
C VAL A 101 -9.61 9.67 -15.72
N ALA A 102 -9.36 10.87 -16.25
CA ALA A 102 -10.41 11.78 -16.72
C ALA A 102 -11.08 11.29 -18.02
N THR A 103 -10.29 10.68 -18.91
CA THR A 103 -10.68 10.19 -20.23
C THR A 103 -10.18 8.75 -20.42
N PRO A 104 -10.77 7.76 -19.75
CA PRO A 104 -10.33 6.36 -19.83
C PRO A 104 -10.45 5.73 -21.23
N GLU A 105 -11.22 6.36 -22.12
CA GLU A 105 -11.34 6.00 -23.53
C GLU A 105 -10.14 6.43 -24.39
N ASP A 106 -9.30 7.35 -23.89
CA ASP A 106 -8.07 7.78 -24.54
C ASP A 106 -6.91 6.87 -24.07
N ASP A 107 -6.78 5.73 -24.74
CA ASP A 107 -5.87 4.64 -24.35
C ASP A 107 -4.49 4.71 -25.03
N GLU A 108 -4.25 5.71 -25.89
CA GLU A 108 -3.04 5.82 -26.70
C GLU A 108 -1.77 5.90 -25.83
N GLU A 109 -1.83 6.63 -24.71
CA GLU A 109 -0.71 6.76 -23.78
C GLU A 109 -0.28 5.40 -23.17
N ILE A 110 -1.25 4.60 -22.73
CA ILE A 110 -1.01 3.27 -22.13
C ILE A 110 -0.50 2.30 -23.20
N LEU A 111 -1.11 2.31 -24.39
CA LEU A 111 -0.72 1.42 -25.48
C LEU A 111 0.70 1.69 -25.96
N MET A 112 1.11 2.96 -26.06
CA MET A 112 2.45 3.34 -26.53
C MET A 112 3.54 3.14 -25.47
N ASN A 113 3.22 3.25 -24.19
CA ASN A 113 4.21 3.26 -23.10
C ASN A 113 4.07 2.08 -22.12
N LEU A 114 3.39 0.99 -22.51
CA LEU A 114 3.08 -0.15 -21.65
C LEU A 114 4.27 -0.63 -20.81
N LYS A 115 5.42 -0.87 -21.44
CA LYS A 115 6.63 -1.35 -20.75
C LYS A 115 7.14 -0.35 -19.70
N ALA A 116 7.10 0.95 -20.00
CA ALA A 116 7.53 1.98 -19.05
C ALA A 116 6.58 2.02 -17.84
N TYR A 117 5.28 1.84 -18.05
CA TYR A 117 4.32 1.70 -16.96
C TYR A 117 4.52 0.42 -16.16
N GLU A 118 4.79 -0.72 -16.78
CA GLU A 118 5.07 -1.98 -16.08
C GLU A 118 6.30 -1.86 -15.17
N GLU A 119 7.40 -1.29 -15.67
CA GLU A 119 8.62 -1.05 -14.92
C GLU A 119 8.37 -0.07 -13.76
N GLN A 120 7.68 1.05 -14.04
CA GLN A 120 7.30 2.01 -13.01
C GLN A 120 6.40 1.37 -11.94
N LEU A 121 5.40 0.58 -12.34
CA LEU A 121 4.48 -0.09 -11.44
C LEU A 121 5.19 -1.08 -10.53
N GLU A 122 6.22 -1.79 -11.01
CA GLU A 122 7.01 -2.68 -10.14
C GLU A 122 7.68 -1.90 -9.00
N GLU A 123 8.24 -0.73 -9.27
CA GLU A 123 8.84 0.13 -8.24
C GLU A 123 7.79 0.69 -7.26
N TRP A 124 6.62 1.10 -7.77
CA TRP A 124 5.52 1.53 -6.91
C TRP A 124 4.94 0.39 -6.09
N ALA A 125 4.91 -0.84 -6.59
CA ALA A 125 4.47 -2.00 -5.84
C ALA A 125 5.42 -2.32 -4.68
N LYS A 126 6.74 -2.20 -4.88
CA LYS A 126 7.74 -2.31 -3.80
C LYS A 126 7.56 -1.22 -2.75
N LEU A 127 7.37 0.03 -3.19
CA LEU A 127 7.11 1.15 -2.29
C LEU A 127 5.81 0.95 -1.51
N ALA A 128 4.75 0.49 -2.16
CA ALA A 128 3.46 0.19 -1.55
C ALA A 128 3.59 -0.87 -0.47
N GLN A 129 4.33 -1.94 -0.76
CA GLN A 129 4.61 -3.01 0.20
C GLN A 129 5.36 -2.50 1.43
N ARG A 130 6.45 -1.73 1.24
CA ARG A 130 7.18 -1.13 2.35
C ARG A 130 6.31 -0.16 3.16
N THR A 131 5.55 0.69 2.50
CA THR A 131 4.66 1.67 3.16
C THR A 131 3.56 0.97 3.96
N LEU A 132 2.99 -0.10 3.43
CA LEU A 132 2.02 -0.94 4.12
C LEU A 132 2.62 -1.54 5.40
N ARG A 133 3.79 -2.19 5.32
CA ARG A 133 4.48 -2.75 6.50
C ARG A 133 4.79 -1.70 7.55
N ARG A 134 5.35 -0.56 7.15
CA ARG A 134 5.62 0.57 8.05
C ARG A 134 4.36 1.05 8.77
N THR A 135 3.21 0.97 8.11
CA THR A 135 1.92 1.38 8.68
C THR A 135 1.39 0.35 9.67
N ILE A 136 1.28 -0.92 9.27
CA ILE A 136 0.70 -1.96 10.14
C ILE A 136 1.60 -2.33 11.33
N TYR A 137 2.87 -1.96 11.27
CA TYR A 137 3.85 -2.11 12.34
C TYR A 137 4.17 -0.78 13.04
N GLU A 138 3.35 0.26 12.90
CA GLU A 138 3.63 1.54 13.55
C GLU A 138 3.42 1.47 15.07
N ASN A 139 2.32 0.86 15.52
CA ASN A 139 2.01 0.63 16.93
C ASN A 139 2.46 -0.78 17.38
N GLN A 140 3.76 -0.97 17.53
CA GLN A 140 4.32 -2.19 18.11
C GLN A 140 4.40 -2.11 19.63
N TRP A 141 4.12 -3.23 20.31
CA TRP A 141 4.37 -3.36 21.75
C TRP A 141 5.83 -3.75 21.94
N VAL A 142 6.61 -2.88 22.60
CA VAL A 142 8.02 -3.08 22.98
C VAL A 142 8.15 -3.09 24.49
#